data_AF-A0A0N0TAS4-F1
#
_entry.id   AF-A0A0N0TAS4-F1
#
_cell.length_a   1.000
_cell.length_b   1.000
_cell.length_c   1.000
_cell.angle_alpha   90.00
_cell.angle_beta   90.00
_cell.angle_gamma   90.00
#
_symmetry.space_group_name_H-M   'P 1'
#
loop_
_entity.id
_entity.type
_entity.pdbx_description
1 polymer ?
#
loop_
_entity_poly.entity_id
_entity_poly.type
_entity_poly.pdbx_seq_one_letter_code
_entity_poly.pdbx_strand_id
1 'polypeptide(L)'
;LTDHPAVGQAAVVAHHDQPGSTRLIAYVVPDNGGPTGDEEERDQIGEWQDLYDSLYSAPGSTLGEDFSGWNSSYDGEPIPLPEMREWRAATLERIRALKPGRVLEIGVGTGLLLSGLAPGCEEYWGTDFSPVVVEELRRHVDADPELARRVRLRVQAAHEHGDLPQAHFDTIVLNSVAQYFPNSGYLTQVVEQAFRLLAPGGALFLGDLRNPRLLRTFASGVQTARAEDPND
;
A
#
# COMPACT_ATOMS: atom_id res chain seq x y z
N LEU A 1 -35.23 7.22 3.28
CA LEU A 1 -33.77 6.98 3.40
C LEU A 1 -33.41 5.62 2.86
N THR A 2 -34.05 4.55 3.34
CA THR A 2 -33.82 3.17 2.86
C THR A 2 -34.31 2.88 1.45
N ASP A 3 -35.13 3.75 0.85
CA ASP A 3 -35.50 3.65 -0.58
C ASP A 3 -34.35 4.08 -1.51
N HIS A 4 -33.28 4.69 -0.98
CA HIS A 4 -32.12 5.06 -1.76
C HIS A 4 -31.18 3.86 -1.91
N PRO A 5 -30.75 3.50 -3.15
CA PRO A 5 -30.00 2.27 -3.41
C PRO A 5 -28.63 2.22 -2.70
N ALA A 6 -28.01 3.36 -2.42
CA ALA A 6 -26.75 3.43 -1.68
C ALA A 6 -26.89 3.34 -0.14
N VAL A 7 -28.09 3.15 0.40
CA VAL A 7 -28.34 3.14 1.86
C VAL A 7 -28.82 1.76 2.30
N GLY A 8 -27.92 1.00 2.95
CA GLY A 8 -28.23 -0.34 3.46
C GLY A 8 -29.06 -0.31 4.73
N GLN A 9 -28.80 0.65 5.63
CA GLN A 9 -29.57 0.84 6.86
C GLN A 9 -29.71 2.33 7.19
N ALA A 10 -30.81 2.72 7.82
CA ALA A 10 -30.99 4.08 8.33
C ALA A 10 -31.76 4.09 9.65
N ALA A 11 -31.39 5.01 10.55
CA ALA A 11 -32.11 5.32 11.78
C ALA A 11 -32.26 6.83 11.92
N VAL A 12 -33.46 7.32 12.25
CA VAL A 12 -33.73 8.75 12.47
C VAL A 12 -34.13 8.95 13.92
N VAL A 13 -33.45 9.86 14.61
CA VAL A 13 -33.75 10.20 16.01
C VAL A 13 -34.07 11.69 16.13
N ALA A 14 -35.01 12.01 17.02
CA ALA A 14 -35.19 13.39 17.47
C ALA A 14 -34.08 13.73 18.47
N HIS A 15 -33.39 14.83 18.20
CA HIS A 15 -32.32 15.37 19.02
C HIS A 15 -32.72 16.75 19.52
N HIS A 16 -32.58 16.97 20.82
CA HIS A 16 -32.97 18.20 21.49
C HIS A 16 -31.70 18.92 21.96
N ASP A 17 -31.22 19.90 21.19
CA ASP A 17 -30.01 20.66 21.52
C ASP A 17 -30.22 21.62 22.69
N GLN A 18 -31.41 22.26 22.74
CA GLN A 18 -31.80 23.21 23.78
C GLN A 18 -33.31 23.09 24.08
N PRO A 19 -33.79 23.60 25.24
CA PRO A 19 -35.21 23.67 25.54
C PRO A 19 -35.97 24.40 24.42
N GLY A 20 -36.84 23.69 23.72
CA GLY A 20 -37.68 24.23 22.64
C GLY A 20 -37.12 24.06 21.22
N SER A 21 -35.89 23.57 21.02
CA SER A 21 -35.37 23.21 19.70
C SER A 21 -35.33 21.69 19.52
N THR A 22 -36.11 21.18 18.56
CA THR A 22 -36.08 19.76 18.17
C THR A 22 -35.57 19.67 16.74
N ARG A 23 -34.47 18.95 16.54
CA ARG A 23 -33.95 18.62 15.20
C ARG A 23 -33.98 17.10 15.00
N LEU A 24 -34.14 16.67 13.75
CA LEU A 24 -34.00 15.24 13.40
C LEU A 24 -32.58 14.98 12.93
N ILE A 25 -31.95 13.94 13.47
CA ILE A 25 -30.65 13.44 13.00
C ILE A 25 -30.87 12.06 12.37
N ALA A 26 -30.41 11.92 11.13
CA ALA A 26 -30.41 10.65 10.41
C ALA A 26 -29.02 10.03 10.42
N TYR A 27 -28.92 8.81 10.94
CA TYR A 27 -27.74 7.95 10.82
C TYR A 27 -27.97 6.99 9.66
N VAL A 28 -27.01 6.88 8.75
CA VAL A 28 -27.07 5.98 7.60
C VAL A 28 -25.86 5.06 7.60
N VAL A 29 -26.08 3.79 7.26
CA VAL A 29 -25.03 2.84 6.92
C VAL A 29 -25.08 2.68 5.40
N PRO A 30 -24.01 3.02 4.67
CA PRO A 30 -23.98 2.86 3.23
C PRO A 30 -24.14 1.38 2.86
N ASP A 31 -24.86 1.13 1.76
CA ASP A 31 -24.91 -0.20 1.17
C ASP A 31 -23.61 -0.42 0.36
N ASN A 32 -22.67 -1.15 0.96
CA ASN A 32 -21.39 -1.51 0.34
C ASN A 32 -21.48 -2.83 -0.47
N GLY A 33 -22.70 -3.32 -0.73
CA GLY A 33 -22.94 -4.62 -1.37
C GLY A 33 -22.87 -4.62 -2.89
N GLY A 34 -22.75 -3.46 -3.54
CA GLY A 34 -22.51 -3.39 -4.97
C GLY A 34 -21.03 -3.65 -5.28
N PRO A 35 -20.68 -4.39 -6.35
CA PRO A 35 -19.32 -4.29 -6.88
C PRO A 35 -19.08 -2.81 -7.18
N THR A 36 -18.00 -2.24 -6.64
CA THR A 36 -17.43 -1.02 -7.22
C THR A 36 -17.24 -1.32 -8.70
N GLY A 37 -17.85 -0.55 -9.57
CA GLY A 37 -17.71 -0.81 -11.01
C GLY A 37 -16.23 -0.76 -11.39
N ASP A 38 -15.83 -1.52 -12.41
CA ASP A 38 -14.46 -1.49 -12.95
C ASP A 38 -13.96 -0.06 -13.25
N GLU A 39 -14.87 0.91 -13.47
CA GLU A 39 -14.56 2.33 -13.64
C GLU A 39 -14.21 3.02 -12.31
N GLU A 40 -14.97 2.81 -11.23
CA GLU A 40 -14.69 3.39 -9.90
C GLU A 40 -13.38 2.84 -9.31
N GLU A 41 -13.07 1.57 -9.55
CA GLU A 41 -11.79 0.97 -9.15
C GLU A 41 -10.61 1.60 -9.90
N ARG A 42 -10.77 1.85 -11.21
CA ARG A 42 -9.74 2.52 -12.03
C ARG A 42 -9.55 3.96 -11.62
N ASP A 43 -10.64 4.68 -11.34
CA ASP A 43 -10.58 6.07 -10.88
C ASP A 43 -9.86 6.16 -9.54
N GLN A 44 -10.16 5.28 -8.58
CA GLN A 44 -9.47 5.26 -7.30
C GLN A 44 -7.97 4.93 -7.43
N ILE A 45 -7.59 4.02 -8.34
CA ILE A 45 -6.18 3.72 -8.63
C ILE A 45 -5.50 4.94 -9.29
N GLY A 46 -6.19 5.63 -10.20
CA GLY A 46 -5.71 6.86 -10.84
C GLY A 46 -5.47 7.99 -9.84
N GLU A 47 -6.38 8.19 -8.88
CA GLU A 47 -6.20 9.17 -7.80
C GLU A 47 -4.95 8.89 -6.95
N TRP A 48 -4.69 7.61 -6.65
CA TRP A 48 -3.46 7.21 -5.97
C TRP A 48 -2.22 7.48 -6.83
N GLN A 49 -2.31 7.28 -8.15
CA GLN A 49 -1.19 7.51 -9.06
C GLN A 49 -0.78 8.99 -9.06
N ASP A 50 -1.76 9.88 -9.20
CA ASP A 50 -1.53 11.32 -9.20
C ASP A 50 -0.93 11.80 -7.86
N LEU A 51 -1.44 11.28 -6.74
CA LEU A 51 -0.91 11.58 -5.42
C LEU A 51 0.56 11.13 -5.30
N TYR A 52 0.89 9.93 -5.78
CA TYR A 52 2.24 9.40 -5.69
C TYR A 52 3.25 10.08 -6.62
N ASP A 53 2.86 10.40 -7.85
CA ASP A 53 3.69 11.17 -8.77
C ASP A 53 4.06 12.54 -8.15
N SER A 54 3.16 13.14 -7.37
CA SER A 54 3.42 14.39 -6.65
C SER A 54 4.36 14.23 -5.44
N LEU A 55 4.27 13.12 -4.70
CA LEU A 55 5.08 12.86 -3.50
C LEU A 55 6.52 12.45 -3.83
N TYR A 56 6.73 11.67 -4.90
CA TYR A 56 8.04 11.16 -5.29
C TYR A 56 8.88 12.13 -6.12
N SER A 57 8.41 13.37 -6.32
CA SER A 57 9.09 14.39 -7.12
C SER A 57 10.31 15.04 -6.45
N ALA A 58 10.80 14.54 -5.30
CA ALA A 58 12.00 15.04 -4.64
C ALA A 58 13.27 14.32 -5.16
N PRO A 59 14.12 14.96 -5.99
CA PRO A 59 15.27 14.28 -6.57
C PRO A 59 16.40 14.06 -5.56
N GLY A 60 17.14 12.95 -5.69
CA GLY A 60 18.46 12.78 -5.08
C GLY A 60 18.53 12.03 -3.75
N SER A 61 17.53 11.22 -3.40
CA SER A 61 17.63 10.30 -2.26
C SER A 61 18.58 9.13 -2.59
N THR A 62 19.29 8.62 -1.58
CA THR A 62 20.16 7.43 -1.78
C THR A 62 19.29 6.19 -1.91
N LEU A 63 19.60 5.29 -2.84
CA LEU A 63 18.88 4.03 -3.03
C LEU A 63 18.69 3.30 -1.70
N GLY A 64 17.44 3.02 -1.35
CA GLY A 64 17.08 2.34 -0.12
C GLY A 64 16.91 3.25 1.11
N GLU A 65 17.31 4.52 1.08
CA GLU A 65 17.22 5.42 2.24
C GLU A 65 16.12 6.49 2.09
N ASP A 66 15.23 6.33 1.11
CA ASP A 66 14.08 7.20 0.92
C ASP A 66 12.87 6.74 1.73
N PHE A 67 12.74 7.29 2.94
CA PHE A 67 11.61 7.07 3.85
C PHE A 67 10.60 8.22 3.82
N SER A 68 10.55 9.00 2.73
CA SER A 68 9.59 10.09 2.59
C SER A 68 8.13 9.61 2.66
N GLY A 69 7.25 10.45 3.18
CA GLY A 69 5.80 10.17 3.29
C GLY A 69 5.36 9.41 4.55
N TRP A 70 6.28 9.02 5.43
CA TRP A 70 5.95 8.33 6.69
C TRP A 70 5.81 9.31 7.86
N ASN A 71 4.59 9.80 8.06
CA ASN A 71 4.23 10.63 9.20
C ASN A 71 3.36 9.87 10.20
N SER A 72 3.58 10.10 11.49
CA SER A 72 2.75 9.57 12.54
C SER A 72 1.35 10.18 12.46
N SER A 73 0.32 9.33 12.53
CA SER A 73 -1.06 9.80 12.52
C SER A 73 -1.45 10.53 13.81
N TYR A 74 -0.71 10.38 14.90
CA TYR A 74 -1.05 10.99 16.19
C TYR A 74 -0.75 12.48 16.22
N ASP A 75 0.45 12.86 15.79
CA ASP A 75 1.01 14.22 15.86
C ASP A 75 1.27 14.84 14.48
N GLY A 76 1.28 14.05 13.41
CA GLY A 76 1.54 14.52 12.05
C GLY A 76 3.02 14.68 11.70
N GLU A 77 3.91 14.44 12.67
CA GLU A 77 5.36 14.57 12.50
C GLU A 77 5.96 13.34 11.78
N PRO A 78 7.09 13.49 11.08
CA PRO A 78 7.80 12.36 10.48
C PRO A 78 8.17 11.30 11.52
N ILE A 79 7.94 10.03 11.18
CA ILE A 79 8.39 8.92 12.02
C ILE A 79 9.92 8.93 12.10
N PRO A 80 10.53 8.75 13.28
CA PRO A 80 11.99 8.76 13.42
C PRO A 80 12.68 7.76 12.49
N LEU A 81 13.72 8.23 11.77
CA LEU A 81 14.48 7.39 10.83
C LEU A 81 15.00 6.06 11.42
N PRO A 82 15.44 5.99 12.70
CA PRO A 82 15.83 4.71 13.30
C PRO A 82 14.70 3.67 13.30
N GLU A 83 13.46 4.09 13.58
CA GLU A 83 12.28 3.22 13.59
C GLU A 83 11.92 2.75 12.17
N MET A 84 12.01 3.65 11.19
CA MET A 84 11.80 3.30 9.78
C MET A 84 12.86 2.31 9.26
N ARG A 85 14.12 2.48 9.69
CA ARG A 85 15.19 1.54 9.36
C ARG A 85 15.00 0.19 10.04
N GLU A 86 14.51 0.15 11.28
CA GLU A 86 14.16 -1.07 11.99
C GLU A 86 13.02 -1.81 11.27
N TRP A 87 11.94 -1.12 10.90
CA TRP A 87 10.84 -1.66 10.11
C TRP A 87 11.32 -2.31 8.81
N ARG A 88 12.17 -1.61 8.04
CA ARG A 88 12.77 -2.14 6.81
C ARG A 88 13.65 -3.36 7.11
N ALA A 89 14.51 -3.28 8.12
CA ALA A 89 15.44 -4.36 8.47
C ALA A 89 14.70 -5.65 8.89
N ALA A 90 13.67 -5.54 9.72
CA ALA A 90 12.84 -6.66 10.14
C ALA A 90 12.09 -7.29 8.95
N THR A 91 11.61 -6.46 8.01
CA THR A 91 10.96 -6.93 6.78
C THR A 91 11.95 -7.70 5.89
N LEU A 92 13.14 -7.13 5.66
CA LEU A 92 14.22 -7.78 4.91
C LEU A 92 14.65 -9.12 5.54
N GLU A 93 14.75 -9.19 6.86
CA GLU A 93 15.08 -10.43 7.57
C GLU A 93 14.05 -11.53 7.29
N ARG A 94 12.77 -11.21 7.40
CA ARG A 94 11.67 -12.17 7.17
C ARG A 94 11.64 -12.65 5.72
N ILE A 95 11.88 -11.76 4.75
CA ILE A 95 11.96 -12.14 3.34
C ILE A 95 13.20 -13.01 3.09
N ARG A 96 14.37 -12.65 3.63
CA ARG A 96 15.61 -13.45 3.50
C ARG A 96 15.47 -14.84 4.10
N ALA A 97 14.66 -15.03 5.14
CA ALA A 97 14.36 -16.34 5.71
C ALA A 97 13.66 -17.29 4.70
N LEU A 98 12.99 -16.74 3.67
CA LEU A 98 12.42 -17.49 2.55
C LEU A 98 13.47 -17.92 1.52
N LYS A 99 14.72 -17.44 1.64
CA LYS A 99 15.85 -17.69 0.73
C LYS A 99 15.54 -17.27 -0.72
N PRO A 100 15.22 -15.99 -0.95
CA PRO A 100 14.84 -15.50 -2.26
C PRO A 100 15.99 -15.62 -3.27
N GLY A 101 15.70 -16.17 -4.45
CA GLY A 101 16.63 -16.26 -5.58
C GLY A 101 16.14 -15.47 -6.79
N ARG A 102 14.93 -15.79 -7.26
CA ARG A 102 14.22 -15.08 -8.34
C ARG A 102 13.00 -14.37 -7.75
N VAL A 103 13.13 -13.06 -7.57
CA VAL A 103 12.14 -12.25 -6.85
C VAL A 103 11.29 -11.42 -7.79
N LEU A 104 10.00 -11.28 -7.47
CA LEU A 104 9.13 -10.22 -7.98
C LEU A 104 8.63 -9.37 -6.81
N GLU A 105 8.93 -8.09 -6.81
CA GLU A 105 8.36 -7.10 -5.90
C GLU A 105 7.26 -6.32 -6.62
N ILE A 106 6.02 -6.48 -6.14
CA ILE A 106 4.86 -5.73 -6.63
C ILE A 106 4.71 -4.47 -5.78
N GLY A 107 4.74 -3.31 -6.42
CA GLY A 107 4.86 -1.99 -5.78
C GLY A 107 6.28 -1.78 -5.23
N VAL A 108 7.27 -1.80 -6.13
CA VAL A 108 8.69 -1.66 -5.78
C VAL A 108 9.03 -0.27 -5.20
N GLY A 109 8.22 0.74 -5.50
CA GLY A 109 8.41 2.09 -4.98
C GLY A 109 9.81 2.64 -5.26
N THR A 110 10.39 3.32 -4.27
CA THR A 110 11.76 3.87 -4.30
C THR A 110 12.86 2.81 -4.09
N GLY A 111 12.51 1.53 -4.08
CA GLY A 111 13.48 0.43 -3.94
C GLY A 111 13.97 0.18 -2.51
N LEU A 112 13.14 0.47 -1.50
CA LEU A 112 13.48 0.24 -0.08
C LEU A 112 13.88 -1.22 0.20
N LEU A 113 13.10 -2.19 -0.28
CA LEU A 113 13.43 -3.61 -0.11
C LEU A 113 14.41 -4.09 -1.19
N LEU A 114 14.23 -3.64 -2.44
CA LEU A 114 15.13 -3.93 -3.55
C LEU A 114 16.60 -3.70 -3.17
N SER A 115 16.92 -2.56 -2.55
CA SER A 115 18.28 -2.20 -2.14
C SER A 115 18.94 -3.26 -1.23
N GLY A 116 18.15 -3.93 -0.38
CA GLY A 116 18.62 -4.95 0.55
C GLY A 116 18.52 -6.39 0.03
N LEU A 117 17.71 -6.65 -0.99
CA LEU A 117 17.46 -8.00 -1.51
C LEU A 117 18.19 -8.28 -2.82
N ALA A 118 18.11 -7.35 -3.78
CA ALA A 118 18.61 -7.55 -5.14
C ALA A 118 20.09 -8.00 -5.22
N PRO A 119 21.04 -7.47 -4.41
CA PRO A 119 22.43 -7.92 -4.46
C PRO A 119 22.63 -9.43 -4.21
N GLY A 120 21.75 -10.04 -3.41
CA GLY A 120 21.78 -11.47 -3.09
C GLY A 120 20.95 -12.36 -4.02
N CYS A 121 20.17 -11.78 -4.92
CA CYS A 121 19.27 -12.51 -5.80
C CYS A 121 19.93 -12.88 -7.14
N GLU A 122 19.52 -13.98 -7.73
CA GLU A 122 19.84 -14.36 -9.12
C GLU A 122 19.20 -13.37 -10.10
N GLU A 123 17.95 -13.01 -9.83
CA GLU A 123 17.13 -12.11 -10.64
C GLU A 123 16.13 -11.38 -9.73
N TYR A 124 15.93 -10.07 -9.97
CA TYR A 124 15.01 -9.24 -9.18
C TYR A 124 14.12 -8.42 -10.11
N TRP A 125 12.83 -8.64 -10.08
CA TRP A 125 11.85 -7.88 -10.85
C TRP A 125 11.11 -6.93 -9.92
N GLY A 126 11.00 -5.66 -10.32
CA GLY A 126 10.20 -4.66 -9.62
C GLY A 126 9.13 -4.11 -10.56
N THR A 127 7.88 -4.12 -10.12
CA THR A 127 6.78 -3.46 -10.84
C THR A 127 6.22 -2.33 -9.99
N ASP A 128 5.98 -1.19 -10.62
CA ASP A 128 5.21 -0.10 -10.01
C ASP A 128 4.32 0.54 -11.08
N PHE A 129 3.16 1.04 -10.67
CA PHE A 129 2.22 1.72 -11.56
C PHE A 129 2.69 3.14 -11.92
N SER A 130 3.53 3.77 -11.09
CA SER A 130 4.09 5.10 -11.37
C SER A 130 5.28 5.03 -12.33
N PRO A 131 5.18 5.64 -13.53
CA PRO A 131 6.31 5.72 -14.45
C PRO A 131 7.45 6.58 -13.91
N VAL A 132 7.13 7.60 -13.11
CA VAL A 132 8.10 8.54 -12.52
C VAL A 132 8.99 7.79 -11.52
N VAL A 133 8.38 7.03 -10.61
CA VAL A 133 9.09 6.23 -9.61
C VAL A 133 9.99 5.18 -10.28
N VAL A 134 9.44 4.46 -11.26
CA VAL A 134 10.19 3.42 -11.98
C VAL A 134 11.40 4.00 -12.70
N GLU A 135 11.26 5.17 -13.33
CA GLU A 135 12.36 5.81 -14.03
C GLU A 135 13.44 6.34 -13.08
N GLU A 136 13.06 6.91 -11.94
CA GLU A 136 14.03 7.36 -10.93
C GLU A 136 14.75 6.18 -10.28
N LEU A 137 14.04 5.10 -9.94
CA LEU A 137 14.65 3.88 -9.43
C LEU A 137 15.58 3.24 -10.49
N ARG A 138 15.21 3.28 -11.77
CA ARG A 138 16.05 2.79 -12.87
C ARG A 138 17.40 3.52 -12.93
N ARG A 139 17.42 4.84 -12.74
CA ARG A 139 18.69 5.60 -12.68
C ARG A 139 19.62 5.11 -11.58
N HIS A 140 19.07 4.81 -10.41
CA HIS A 140 19.84 4.25 -9.29
C HIS A 140 20.38 2.85 -9.58
N VAL A 141 19.55 2.00 -10.19
CA VAL A 141 19.91 0.64 -10.57
C VAL A 141 20.98 0.64 -11.67
N ASP A 142 20.84 1.48 -12.70
CA ASP A 142 21.77 1.56 -13.83
C ASP A 142 23.14 2.15 -13.44
N ALA A 143 23.19 2.93 -12.35
CA ALA A 143 24.44 3.45 -11.80
C ALA A 143 25.31 2.38 -11.12
N ASP A 144 24.74 1.23 -10.74
CA ASP A 144 25.46 0.08 -10.17
C ASP A 144 25.45 -1.10 -11.17
N PRO A 145 26.61 -1.43 -11.79
CA PRO A 145 26.70 -2.51 -12.77
C PRO A 145 26.22 -3.89 -12.26
N GLU A 146 26.36 -4.17 -10.96
CA GLU A 146 25.91 -5.44 -10.39
C GLU A 146 24.39 -5.49 -10.25
N LEU A 147 23.74 -4.37 -9.93
CA LEU A 147 22.29 -4.27 -9.91
C LEU A 147 21.72 -4.26 -11.33
N ALA A 148 22.29 -3.46 -12.23
CA ALA A 148 21.87 -3.36 -13.63
C ALA A 148 21.82 -4.72 -14.35
N ARG A 149 22.71 -5.66 -13.98
CA ARG A 149 22.76 -7.01 -14.58
C ARG A 149 21.59 -7.92 -14.16
N ARG A 150 20.98 -7.69 -12.99
CA ARG A 150 20.04 -8.63 -12.36
C ARG A 150 18.65 -8.04 -12.09
N VAL A 151 18.54 -6.72 -12.05
CA VAL A 151 17.29 -6.02 -11.76
C VAL A 151 16.55 -5.72 -13.05
N ARG A 152 15.25 -5.97 -13.09
CA ARG A 152 14.36 -5.57 -14.17
C ARG A 152 13.18 -4.77 -13.61
N LEU A 153 13.04 -3.53 -14.05
CA LEU A 153 11.96 -2.64 -13.61
C LEU A 153 10.93 -2.43 -14.72
N ARG A 154 9.65 -2.52 -14.38
CA ARG A 154 8.52 -2.31 -15.30
C ARG A 154 7.51 -1.33 -14.71
N VAL A 155 6.99 -0.46 -15.57
CA VAL A 155 5.79 0.32 -15.28
C VAL A 155 4.60 -0.59 -15.52
N GLN A 156 3.96 -1.05 -14.45
CA GLN A 156 2.93 -2.08 -14.52
C GLN A 156 2.12 -2.05 -13.23
N ALA A 157 0.78 -2.00 -13.35
CA ALA A 157 -0.09 -1.98 -12.18
C ALA A 157 -0.14 -3.34 -11.48
N ALA A 158 -0.51 -3.33 -10.19
CA ALA A 158 -0.48 -4.54 -9.37
C ALA A 158 -1.39 -5.68 -9.86
N HIS A 159 -2.42 -5.40 -10.67
CA HIS A 159 -3.34 -6.40 -11.24
C HIS A 159 -2.96 -6.84 -12.67
N GLU A 160 -2.02 -6.14 -13.30
CA GLU A 160 -1.57 -6.43 -14.66
C GLU A 160 -0.43 -7.45 -14.56
N HIS A 161 -0.63 -8.68 -15.03
CA HIS A 161 0.39 -9.73 -14.92
C HIS A 161 0.63 -10.51 -16.22
N GLY A 162 -0.11 -10.19 -17.29
CA GLY A 162 -0.15 -11.00 -18.52
C GLY A 162 1.24 -11.23 -19.15
N ASP A 163 2.15 -10.28 -18.99
CA ASP A 163 3.48 -10.31 -19.61
C ASP A 163 4.60 -10.75 -18.64
N LEU A 164 4.26 -11.20 -17.44
CA LEU A 164 5.19 -11.75 -16.45
C LEU A 164 5.35 -13.27 -16.64
N PRO A 165 6.56 -13.83 -16.42
CA PRO A 165 6.81 -15.25 -16.59
C PRO A 165 6.04 -16.07 -15.55
N GLN A 166 5.26 -17.04 -16.03
CA GLN A 166 4.49 -17.96 -15.20
C GLN A 166 5.41 -19.00 -14.54
N ALA A 167 5.07 -19.42 -13.31
CA ALA A 167 5.81 -20.43 -12.55
C ALA A 167 7.35 -20.21 -12.48
N HIS A 168 7.79 -18.96 -12.36
CA HIS A 168 9.20 -18.56 -12.49
C HIS A 168 9.83 -18.08 -11.19
N PHE A 169 9.13 -17.21 -10.46
CA PHE A 169 9.64 -16.57 -9.26
C PHE A 169 9.55 -17.51 -8.06
N ASP A 170 10.60 -17.61 -7.25
CA ASP A 170 10.55 -18.37 -6.00
C ASP A 170 10.02 -17.54 -4.83
N THR A 171 10.07 -16.21 -4.94
CA THR A 171 9.57 -15.30 -3.92
C THR A 171 8.85 -14.13 -4.59
N ILE A 172 7.60 -13.89 -4.20
CA ILE A 172 6.87 -12.68 -4.59
C ILE A 172 6.62 -11.85 -3.34
N VAL A 173 6.90 -10.56 -3.42
CA VAL A 173 6.76 -9.61 -2.31
C VAL A 173 5.66 -8.62 -2.65
N LEU A 174 4.69 -8.49 -1.75
CA LEU A 174 3.70 -7.41 -1.72
C LEU A 174 3.76 -6.79 -0.32
N ASN A 175 4.61 -5.79 -0.14
CA ASN A 175 4.85 -5.17 1.16
C ASN A 175 4.38 -3.71 1.16
N SER A 176 3.46 -3.36 2.06
CA SER A 176 2.90 -2.00 2.18
C SER A 176 2.14 -1.49 0.95
N VAL A 177 1.60 -2.39 0.12
CA VAL A 177 0.87 -2.03 -1.12
C VAL A 177 -0.63 -2.28 -1.03
N ALA A 178 -1.04 -3.35 -0.34
CA ALA A 178 -2.44 -3.79 -0.30
C ALA A 178 -3.41 -2.73 0.27
N GLN A 179 -2.90 -1.76 1.02
CA GLN A 179 -3.69 -0.68 1.61
C GLN A 179 -4.17 0.38 0.61
N TYR A 180 -3.63 0.39 -0.61
CA TYR A 180 -4.03 1.26 -1.71
C TYR A 180 -5.02 0.59 -2.67
N PHE A 181 -5.31 -0.69 -2.47
CA PHE A 181 -6.26 -1.40 -3.30
C PHE A 181 -7.69 -0.96 -2.99
N PRO A 182 -8.55 -0.88 -4.02
CA PRO A 182 -9.89 -0.32 -3.87
C PRO A 182 -10.77 -1.18 -2.96
N ASN A 183 -10.61 -2.50 -3.03
CA ASN A 183 -11.40 -3.44 -2.26
C ASN A 183 -10.72 -4.82 -2.09
N SER A 184 -11.37 -5.71 -1.35
CA SER A 184 -10.89 -7.09 -1.11
C SER A 184 -10.92 -7.98 -2.36
N GLY A 185 -11.81 -7.72 -3.31
CA GLY A 185 -11.88 -8.44 -4.58
C GLY A 185 -10.62 -8.21 -5.41
N TYR A 186 -10.20 -6.95 -5.52
CA TYR A 186 -8.94 -6.58 -6.17
C TYR A 186 -7.73 -7.24 -5.49
N LEU A 187 -7.65 -7.21 -4.14
CA LEU A 187 -6.58 -7.93 -3.42
C LEU A 187 -6.59 -9.42 -3.73
N THR A 188 -7.78 -10.03 -3.76
CA THR A 188 -7.94 -11.47 -4.08
C THR A 188 -7.42 -11.76 -5.49
N GLN A 189 -7.78 -10.93 -6.47
CA GLN A 189 -7.28 -11.05 -7.84
C GLN A 189 -5.75 -10.96 -7.91
N VAL A 190 -5.14 -9.95 -7.27
CA VAL A 190 -3.67 -9.79 -7.24
C VAL A 190 -3.00 -11.02 -6.62
N VAL A 191 -3.52 -11.51 -5.49
CA VAL A 191 -2.99 -12.71 -4.82
C VAL A 191 -3.12 -13.95 -5.70
N GLU A 192 -4.29 -14.20 -6.29
CA GLU A 192 -4.52 -15.34 -7.19
C GLU A 192 -3.57 -15.32 -8.39
N GLN A 193 -3.31 -14.15 -8.97
CA GLN A 193 -2.38 -14.00 -10.09
C GLN A 193 -0.93 -14.20 -9.65
N ALA A 194 -0.52 -13.67 -8.49
CA ALA A 194 0.79 -13.89 -7.92
C ALA A 194 1.07 -15.40 -7.73
N PHE A 195 0.10 -16.19 -7.29
CA PHE A 195 0.24 -17.65 -7.18
C PHE A 195 0.53 -18.36 -8.51
N ARG A 196 0.07 -17.81 -9.66
CA ARG A 196 0.38 -18.39 -10.98
C ARG A 196 1.80 -18.08 -11.44
N LEU A 197 2.35 -16.95 -10.98
CA LEU A 197 3.72 -16.53 -11.25
C LEU A 197 4.77 -17.27 -10.39
N LEU A 198 4.34 -17.84 -9.25
CA LEU A 198 5.21 -18.61 -8.35
C LEU A 198 5.65 -19.94 -8.95
N ALA A 199 6.95 -20.18 -8.96
CA ALA A 199 7.51 -21.50 -9.18
C ALA A 199 7.05 -22.49 -8.10
N PRO A 200 6.98 -23.81 -8.39
CA PRO A 200 6.64 -24.81 -7.38
C PRO A 200 7.54 -24.70 -6.15
N GLY A 201 6.92 -24.59 -4.96
CA GLY A 201 7.64 -24.43 -3.69
C GLY A 201 8.03 -22.99 -3.34
N GLY A 202 7.69 -22.01 -4.19
CA GLY A 202 7.88 -20.60 -3.92
C GLY A 202 6.92 -20.04 -2.85
N ALA A 203 7.20 -18.81 -2.41
CA ALA A 203 6.46 -18.13 -1.35
C ALA A 203 5.95 -16.75 -1.78
N LEU A 204 4.71 -16.43 -1.40
CA LEU A 204 4.16 -15.08 -1.44
C LEU A 204 4.31 -14.45 -0.05
N PHE A 205 5.06 -13.35 0.03
CA PHE A 205 5.18 -12.53 1.23
C PHE A 205 4.22 -11.35 1.15
N LEU A 206 3.23 -11.33 2.05
CA LEU A 206 2.33 -10.19 2.25
C LEU A 206 2.77 -9.44 3.50
N GLY A 207 3.31 -8.25 3.32
CA GLY A 207 3.88 -7.44 4.39
C GLY A 207 3.11 -6.14 4.65
N ASP A 208 3.28 -5.61 5.86
CA ASP A 208 2.71 -4.33 6.29
C ASP A 208 1.18 -4.23 6.13
N LEU A 209 0.48 -5.34 6.41
CA LEU A 209 -0.98 -5.39 6.33
C LEU A 209 -1.63 -4.73 7.55
N ARG A 210 -2.49 -3.73 7.30
CA ARG A 210 -3.29 -3.10 8.35
C ARG A 210 -4.27 -4.10 8.96
N ASN A 211 -4.34 -4.14 10.29
CA ASN A 211 -5.28 -5.01 11.00
C ASN A 211 -6.64 -4.31 11.19
N PRO A 212 -7.70 -4.69 10.46
CA PRO A 212 -9.00 -4.02 10.52
C PRO A 212 -9.66 -4.13 11.91
N ARG A 213 -9.31 -5.15 12.70
CA ARG A 213 -9.85 -5.34 14.06
C ARG A 213 -9.40 -4.24 15.01
N LEU A 214 -8.27 -3.59 14.72
CA LEU A 214 -7.70 -2.52 15.53
C LEU A 214 -8.04 -1.13 15.00
N LEU A 215 -8.75 -1.02 13.87
CA LEU A 215 -9.02 0.27 13.23
C LEU A 215 -9.76 1.24 14.14
N ARG A 216 -10.78 0.77 14.88
CA ARG A 216 -11.51 1.61 15.85
C ARG A 216 -10.60 2.09 16.96
N THR A 217 -9.80 1.19 17.54
CA THR A 217 -8.85 1.53 18.59
C THR A 217 -7.82 2.56 18.13
N PHE A 218 -7.26 2.37 16.93
CA PHE A 218 -6.34 3.31 16.31
C PHE A 218 -6.98 4.67 16.07
N ALA A 219 -8.16 4.70 15.44
CA ALA A 219 -8.88 5.95 15.16
C ALA A 219 -9.21 6.70 16.46
N SER A 220 -9.70 6.00 17.49
CA SER A 220 -9.93 6.60 18.80
C SER A 220 -8.64 7.17 19.41
N GLY A 221 -7.53 6.43 19.35
CA GLY A 221 -6.24 6.91 19.85
C GLY A 221 -5.76 8.17 19.13
N VAL A 222 -5.88 8.24 17.81
CA VAL A 222 -5.55 9.43 17.02
C VAL A 222 -6.40 10.63 17.43
N GLN A 223 -7.73 10.45 17.55
CA GLN A 223 -8.61 11.53 17.95
C GLN A 223 -8.34 12.00 19.39
N THR A 224 -8.01 11.09 20.30
CA THR A 224 -7.63 11.45 21.68
C THR A 224 -6.32 12.22 21.73
N ALA A 225 -5.30 11.82 20.94
CA ALA A 225 -4.02 12.52 20.90
C ALA A 225 -4.12 13.93 20.29
N ARG A 226 -5.05 14.11 19.35
CA ARG A 226 -5.29 15.40 18.67
C ARG A 226 -6.31 16.30 19.36
N ALA A 227 -7.03 15.79 20.35
CA ALA A 227 -7.95 16.60 21.13
C ALA A 227 -7.13 17.59 21.97
N GLU A 228 -7.35 18.89 21.78
CA GLU A 228 -6.82 19.92 22.68
C GLU A 228 -7.34 19.64 24.11
N ASP A 229 -6.49 19.88 25.12
CA ASP A 229 -6.96 19.85 26.51
C ASP A 229 -8.03 20.94 26.64
N PRO A 230 -9.27 20.62 27.08
CA PRO A 230 -10.32 21.62 27.22
C PRO A 230 -10.00 22.74 28.23
N ASN A 231 -8.80 22.76 28.82
CA ASN A 231 -8.29 23.80 29.72
C ASN A 231 -7.15 24.67 29.14
N ASP A 232 -6.74 24.49 27.88
CA ASP A 232 -5.82 25.42 27.18
C ASP A 232 -6.56 26.58 26.48
#